data_AF-A0A8K0RH71-F1
#
_entry.id   AF-A0A8K0RH71-F1
#
_cell.length_a   1.000
_cell.length_b   1.000
_cell.length_c   1.000
_cell.angle_alpha   90.00
_cell.angle_beta   90.00
_cell.angle_gamma   90.00
#
_symmetry.space_group_name_H-M   'P 1'
#
loop_
_entity.id
_entity.type
_entity.pdbx_description
1 polymer ?
#
loop_
_entity_poly.entity_id
_entity_poly.type
_entity_poly.pdbx_seq_one_letter_code
_entity_poly.pdbx_strand_id
1 'polypeptide(L)'
;MSGGYPGAPDVSSVDALRAGTNANTVQAILTEFPNLTCTDVSIPSVKDLGEEPITVAIFQTKTSTSRNRAAILYAHGGGQIAGNRFFGPDQVFRVLPVNDDLVFASVEYRLAPEHPAPAGAYDFYSAAVYLAEHAAELRIDPSRILVQGLSGGAAPVATACLLARDRGYPSLRAALLSFPMLDDREHYPSHQQFQTGTLWCGKQNRNAWDMILAQSRDAPTELQAPGRATDLSRLPPVFIDVGECEVFRDGAVAYASKIWGSGGSCELHVWPGMYHAGAWVEPEVQISKVATAAEKNFVEQSLDFKKNASGVVRNVLPICSQCQSSPSLCRYQEGGKRGLPAAYMISLENRLRHTENALYASLGALQQQGTQSLTSLEAAIEDPPVLQIPRSKAEKQREWEQFPLRTGEDLATWFEQMEQHRDRSRTNDAISTESRRTGPPSWDSLKGTKALAPGREHAFAATSTFSDPQSCEHVIELLRSCKQPTAPNILLASSSNGWRDNYF
;
A
#
# COMPACT_ATOMS: atom_id res chain seq x y z
N MET A 1 34.75 20.85 -2.08
CA MET A 1 34.41 21.17 -0.69
C MET A 1 33.97 19.89 -0.01
N SER A 2 34.90 19.25 0.70
CA SER A 2 34.76 17.97 1.40
C SER A 2 34.36 18.21 2.86
N GLY A 3 33.23 18.89 3.07
CA GLY A 3 32.67 19.11 4.40
C GLY A 3 31.60 18.07 4.70
N GLY A 4 31.99 16.80 4.83
CA GLY A 4 31.12 15.80 5.45
C GLY A 4 31.05 16.05 6.95
N TYR A 5 29.95 15.63 7.58
CA TYR A 5 29.79 15.67 9.04
C TYR A 5 31.00 15.02 9.72
N PRO A 6 31.74 15.72 10.61
CA PRO A 6 32.89 15.14 11.28
C PRO A 6 32.44 13.92 12.11
N GLY A 7 32.87 12.72 11.70
CA GLY A 7 32.55 11.46 12.37
C GLY A 7 31.55 10.55 11.66
N ALA A 8 31.02 10.91 10.48
CA ALA A 8 30.28 9.94 9.67
C ALA A 8 31.25 8.84 9.18
N PRO A 9 30.95 7.54 9.42
CA PRO A 9 31.85 6.46 9.00
C PRO A 9 32.07 6.49 7.50
N ASP A 10 33.31 6.24 7.08
CA ASP A 10 33.65 6.10 5.66
C ASP A 10 33.03 4.80 5.11
N VAL A 11 31.81 4.97 4.62
CA VAL A 11 31.00 4.01 3.86
C VAL A 11 31.55 3.67 2.47
N SER A 12 32.72 4.16 2.07
CA SER A 12 33.34 3.73 0.81
C SER A 12 33.68 2.23 0.79
N SER A 13 33.69 1.59 1.98
CA SER A 13 33.84 0.14 2.15
C SER A 13 32.79 -0.43 3.11
N VAL A 14 32.18 -1.55 2.71
CA VAL A 14 31.28 -2.37 3.56
C VAL A 14 32.00 -2.81 4.83
N ASP A 15 33.29 -3.14 4.74
CA ASP A 15 34.09 -3.59 5.88
C ASP A 15 34.24 -2.49 6.92
N ALA A 16 34.44 -1.24 6.49
CA ALA A 16 34.55 -0.10 7.40
C ALA A 16 33.23 0.18 8.12
N LEU A 17 32.10 0.08 7.40
CA LEU A 17 30.77 0.23 8.00
C LEU A 17 30.49 -0.90 9.01
N ARG A 18 30.81 -2.15 8.65
CA ARG A 18 30.66 -3.32 9.52
C ARG A 18 31.55 -3.26 10.74
N ALA A 19 32.80 -2.80 10.63
CA ALA A 19 33.70 -2.64 11.77
C ALA A 19 33.10 -1.69 12.82
N GLY A 20 32.48 -0.60 12.40
CA GLY A 20 31.79 0.34 13.30
C GLY A 20 30.57 -0.29 13.98
N THR A 21 29.73 -1.01 13.24
CA THR A 21 28.52 -1.62 13.82
C THR A 21 28.82 -2.86 14.67
N ASN A 22 29.87 -3.61 14.35
CA ASN A 22 30.26 -4.83 15.09
C ASN A 22 30.85 -4.53 16.47
N ALA A 23 31.17 -3.27 16.78
CA ALA A 23 31.57 -2.85 18.12
C ALA A 23 30.42 -2.96 19.14
N ASN A 24 29.16 -3.05 18.69
CA ASN A 24 28.02 -3.25 19.57
C ASN A 24 27.98 -4.69 20.07
N THR A 25 27.96 -4.85 21.39
CA THR A 25 28.02 -6.16 22.04
C THR A 25 26.95 -6.29 23.11
N VAL A 26 26.53 -7.53 23.37
CA VAL A 26 25.65 -7.85 24.50
C VAL A 26 26.23 -7.36 25.83
N GLN A 27 27.56 -7.41 26.02
CA GLN A 27 28.19 -7.00 27.27
C GLN A 27 28.04 -5.49 27.50
N ALA A 28 28.16 -4.66 26.46
CA ALA A 28 27.92 -3.23 26.57
C ALA A 28 26.47 -2.94 26.98
N ILE A 29 25.50 -3.58 26.32
CA ILE A 29 24.07 -3.45 26.63
C ILE A 29 23.79 -3.88 28.08
N LEU A 30 24.26 -5.05 28.51
CA LEU A 30 24.01 -5.55 29.86
C LEU A 30 24.76 -4.78 30.96
N THR A 31 25.82 -4.04 30.61
CA THR A 31 26.50 -3.13 31.54
C THR A 31 25.64 -1.90 31.81
N GLU A 32 25.00 -1.37 30.78
CA GLU A 32 24.11 -0.22 30.91
C GLU A 32 22.75 -0.60 31.50
N PHE A 33 22.23 -1.79 31.15
CA PHE A 33 20.94 -2.31 31.60
C PHE A 33 21.12 -3.58 32.44
N PRO A 34 21.69 -3.48 33.67
CA PRO A 34 22.07 -4.64 34.48
C PRO A 34 20.89 -5.47 35.00
N ASN A 35 19.66 -4.96 34.90
CA ASN A 35 18.43 -5.69 35.23
C ASN A 35 18.00 -6.68 34.15
N LEU A 36 18.57 -6.60 32.94
CA LEU A 36 18.24 -7.48 31.83
C LEU A 36 19.11 -8.74 31.79
N THR A 37 18.57 -9.78 31.19
CA THR A 37 19.33 -10.90 30.63
C THR A 37 19.22 -10.88 29.12
N CYS A 38 20.19 -11.49 28.44
CA CYS A 38 20.12 -11.78 27.02
C CYS A 38 20.39 -13.27 26.82
N THR A 39 19.62 -13.92 25.97
CA THR A 39 19.85 -15.32 25.57
C THR A 39 19.74 -15.41 24.06
N ASP A 40 20.79 -15.90 23.41
CA ASP A 40 20.73 -16.22 22.00
C ASP A 40 19.98 -17.55 21.81
N VAL A 41 18.99 -17.53 20.93
CA VAL A 41 18.25 -18.72 20.50
C VAL A 41 18.53 -18.94 19.03
N SER A 42 18.91 -20.15 18.68
CA SER A 42 19.03 -20.58 17.28
C SER A 42 17.69 -21.17 16.85
N ILE A 43 17.08 -20.58 15.81
CA ILE A 43 15.74 -20.95 15.33
C ILE A 43 15.84 -21.47 13.89
N PRO A 44 14.91 -22.35 13.46
CA PRO A 44 14.85 -22.76 12.07
C PRO A 44 14.28 -21.63 11.18
N SER A 45 14.71 -21.60 9.93
CA SER A 45 14.02 -20.86 8.88
C SER A 45 12.64 -21.48 8.61
N VAL A 46 11.65 -20.66 8.24
CA VAL A 46 10.36 -21.16 7.75
C VAL A 46 10.59 -22.01 6.50
N LYS A 47 9.97 -23.19 6.47
CA LYS A 47 10.03 -24.12 5.34
C LYS A 47 9.62 -23.39 4.07
N ASP A 48 10.50 -23.38 3.07
CA ASP A 48 10.42 -22.69 1.76
C ASP A 48 11.06 -21.29 1.65
N LEU A 49 11.52 -20.70 2.76
CA LEU A 49 12.19 -19.39 2.78
C LEU A 49 13.69 -19.46 3.05
N GLY A 50 14.19 -20.60 3.54
CA GLY A 50 15.60 -20.83 3.81
C GLY A 50 15.84 -22.16 4.51
N GLU A 51 17.12 -22.53 4.59
CA GLU A 51 17.57 -23.75 5.30
C GLU A 51 18.52 -23.43 6.47
N GLU A 52 19.10 -22.23 6.47
CA GLU A 52 20.06 -21.79 7.49
C GLU A 52 19.37 -21.47 8.82
N PRO A 53 19.99 -21.81 9.96
CA PRO A 53 19.50 -21.40 11.27
C PRO A 53 19.70 -19.89 11.48
N ILE A 54 18.74 -19.25 12.13
CA ILE A 54 18.75 -17.82 12.42
C ILE A 54 19.02 -17.62 13.91
N THR A 55 19.89 -16.67 14.26
CA THR A 55 20.13 -16.33 15.67
C THR A 55 19.23 -15.17 16.09
N VAL A 56 18.53 -15.32 17.21
CA VAL A 56 17.70 -14.28 17.81
C VAL A 56 18.17 -14.03 19.24
N ALA A 57 18.59 -12.80 19.54
CA ALA A 57 18.93 -12.37 20.89
C ALA A 57 17.66 -11.96 21.64
N ILE A 58 17.30 -12.70 22.69
CA ILE A 58 16.11 -12.43 23.50
C ILE A 58 16.52 -11.72 24.78
N PHE A 59 16.08 -10.47 24.91
CA PHE A 59 16.22 -9.61 26.08
C PHE A 59 14.94 -9.63 26.93
N GLN A 60 15.10 -9.80 28.24
CA GLN A 60 14.02 -9.74 29.22
C GLN A 60 14.56 -9.39 30.61
N THR A 61 13.71 -8.97 31.54
CA THR A 61 14.14 -8.73 32.92
C THR A 61 14.53 -10.04 33.62
N LYS A 62 15.58 -9.98 34.47
CA LYS A 62 16.07 -11.11 35.29
C LYS A 62 15.00 -11.74 36.17
N THR A 63 14.01 -10.94 36.58
CA THR A 63 13.04 -11.27 37.62
C THR A 63 11.61 -11.43 37.11
N SER A 64 11.37 -11.34 35.78
CA SER A 64 9.99 -11.39 35.28
C SER A 64 9.30 -12.69 35.65
N THR A 65 8.19 -12.56 36.39
CA THR A 65 7.25 -13.65 36.70
C THR A 65 6.00 -13.59 35.81
N SER A 66 5.81 -12.48 35.08
CA SER A 66 4.63 -12.23 34.26
C SER A 66 4.44 -13.31 33.17
N ARG A 67 3.18 -13.46 32.76
CA ARG A 67 2.68 -14.36 31.72
C ARG A 67 1.89 -13.51 30.72
N ASN A 68 1.78 -13.96 29.47
CA ASN A 68 1.10 -13.21 28.41
C ASN A 68 1.71 -11.82 28.17
N ARG A 69 3.04 -11.75 28.26
CA ARG A 69 3.81 -10.52 28.03
C ARG A 69 3.68 -10.08 26.57
N ALA A 70 3.84 -8.79 26.31
CA ALA A 70 4.00 -8.33 24.94
C ALA A 70 5.40 -8.71 24.41
N ALA A 71 5.55 -8.74 23.10
CA ALA A 71 6.85 -8.91 22.46
C ALA A 71 7.11 -7.81 21.44
N ILE A 72 8.36 -7.35 21.38
CA ILE A 72 8.89 -6.55 20.27
C ILE A 72 9.91 -7.40 19.55
N LEU A 73 9.69 -7.66 18.26
CA LEU A 73 10.67 -8.27 17.38
C LEU A 73 11.35 -7.16 16.57
N TYR A 74 12.68 -7.12 16.58
CA TYR A 74 13.46 -5.98 16.14
C TYR A 74 14.49 -6.34 15.06
N ALA A 75 14.52 -5.54 14.00
CA ALA A 75 15.52 -5.58 12.94
C ALA A 75 16.41 -4.32 13.02
N HIS A 76 17.71 -4.54 13.19
CA HIS A 76 18.70 -3.47 13.27
C HIS A 76 18.86 -2.70 11.95
N GLY A 77 19.33 -1.46 12.03
CA GLY A 77 19.72 -0.65 10.87
C GLY A 77 21.08 -1.02 10.29
N GLY A 78 21.62 -0.18 9.40
CA GLY A 78 22.89 -0.45 8.70
C GLY A 78 22.72 -0.76 7.20
N GLY A 79 21.63 -0.27 6.60
CA GLY A 79 21.40 -0.35 5.15
C GLY A 79 21.28 -1.78 4.60
N GLN A 80 20.96 -2.77 5.45
CA GLN A 80 20.96 -4.21 5.13
C GLN A 80 22.33 -4.77 4.69
N ILE A 81 23.40 -4.00 4.85
CA ILE A 81 24.78 -4.38 4.49
C ILE A 81 25.72 -4.41 5.70
N ALA A 82 25.29 -3.85 6.83
CA ALA A 82 26.02 -3.80 8.09
C ALA A 82 25.05 -3.83 9.28
N GLY A 83 25.59 -3.91 10.49
CA GLY A 83 24.82 -4.13 11.71
C GLY A 83 24.93 -5.57 12.23
N ASN A 84 24.41 -5.78 13.43
CA ASN A 84 24.20 -7.09 14.04
C ASN A 84 23.02 -6.99 15.03
N ARG A 85 22.62 -8.12 15.63
CA ARG A 85 21.51 -8.16 16.61
C ARG A 85 21.70 -7.30 17.86
N PHE A 86 22.88 -6.72 18.07
CA PHE A 86 23.17 -5.81 19.18
C PHE A 86 23.23 -4.34 18.77
N PHE A 87 23.00 -4.00 17.49
CA PHE A 87 23.01 -2.62 17.02
C PHE A 87 21.64 -1.93 17.22
N GLY A 88 21.57 -1.02 18.19
CA GLY A 88 20.39 -0.19 18.47
C GLY A 88 19.45 -0.61 19.62
N PRO A 89 19.44 -1.86 20.15
CA PRO A 89 18.61 -2.19 21.30
C PRO A 89 18.79 -1.26 22.51
N ASP A 90 20.00 -0.78 22.79
CA ASP A 90 20.27 0.17 23.88
C ASP A 90 19.48 1.47 23.71
N GLN A 91 19.44 2.01 22.48
CA GLN A 91 18.67 3.22 22.15
C GLN A 91 17.18 2.97 22.37
N VAL A 92 16.68 1.82 21.92
CA VAL A 92 15.28 1.44 22.14
C VAL A 92 14.97 1.31 23.63
N PHE A 93 15.87 0.73 24.44
CA PHE A 93 15.66 0.55 25.88
C PHE A 93 15.65 1.86 26.66
N ARG A 94 16.38 2.89 26.22
CA ARG A 94 16.31 4.24 26.82
C ARG A 94 14.94 4.89 26.62
N VAL A 95 14.28 4.60 25.50
CA VAL A 95 12.96 5.13 25.14
C VAL A 95 11.83 4.30 25.74
N LEU A 96 11.93 3.00 25.59
CA LEU A 96 10.97 2.00 26.02
C LEU A 96 11.69 0.95 26.87
N PRO A 97 11.80 1.19 28.19
CA PRO A 97 12.47 0.27 29.08
C PRO A 97 11.82 -1.11 29.06
N VAL A 98 12.63 -2.15 28.82
CA VAL A 98 12.19 -3.54 28.95
C VAL A 98 11.84 -3.78 30.42
N ASN A 99 10.56 -4.04 30.66
CA ASN A 99 9.97 -4.26 31.98
C ASN A 99 9.46 -5.71 32.10
N ASP A 100 8.83 -6.04 33.23
CA ASP A 100 8.38 -7.39 33.49
C ASP A 100 7.32 -7.91 32.50
N ASP A 101 6.65 -7.02 31.77
CA ASP A 101 5.57 -7.31 30.80
C ASP A 101 6.00 -7.25 29.33
N LEU A 102 7.30 -7.10 29.05
CA LEU A 102 7.85 -7.04 27.70
C LEU A 102 9.01 -8.02 27.48
N VAL A 103 8.99 -8.72 26.35
CA VAL A 103 10.13 -9.45 25.79
C VAL A 103 10.61 -8.71 24.55
N PHE A 104 11.91 -8.47 24.43
CA PHE A 104 12.49 -7.85 23.25
C PHE A 104 13.38 -8.85 22.54
N ALA A 105 13.08 -9.16 21.28
CA ALA A 105 13.80 -10.13 20.47
C ALA A 105 14.48 -9.42 19.29
N SER A 106 15.80 -9.49 19.20
CA SER A 106 16.58 -8.85 18.14
C SER A 106 17.14 -9.91 17.19
N VAL A 107 16.89 -9.75 15.89
CA VAL A 107 17.22 -10.77 14.87
C VAL A 107 18.60 -10.51 14.25
N GLU A 108 19.44 -11.55 14.20
CA GLU A 108 20.65 -11.58 13.38
C GLU A 108 20.29 -11.99 11.96
N TYR A 109 19.71 -11.07 11.21
CA TYR A 109 19.29 -11.34 9.84
C TYR A 109 20.49 -11.30 8.89
N ARG A 110 20.47 -12.13 7.85
CA ARG A 110 21.53 -12.19 6.85
C ARG A 110 21.65 -10.87 6.07
N LEU A 111 22.89 -10.44 5.83
CA LEU A 111 23.23 -9.18 5.19
C LEU A 111 23.71 -9.36 3.76
N ALA A 112 23.45 -8.35 2.93
CA ALA A 112 24.08 -8.19 1.64
C ALA A 112 25.54 -7.69 1.81
N PRO A 113 26.44 -7.95 0.85
CA PRO A 113 26.21 -8.62 -0.44
C PRO A 113 26.21 -10.16 -0.39
N GLU A 114 26.60 -10.79 0.73
CA GLU A 114 26.70 -12.25 0.84
C GLU A 114 25.34 -12.93 0.70
N HIS A 115 24.29 -12.28 1.21
CA HIS A 115 22.92 -12.73 1.13
C HIS A 115 22.02 -11.59 0.64
N PRO A 116 21.91 -11.39 -0.69
CA PRO A 116 21.03 -10.38 -1.28
C PRO A 116 19.57 -10.54 -0.83
N ALA A 117 18.80 -9.46 -0.93
CA ALA A 117 17.37 -9.49 -0.65
C ALA A 117 16.66 -10.53 -1.54
N PRO A 118 15.64 -11.23 -1.00
CA PRO A 118 14.96 -10.97 0.26
C PRO A 118 15.45 -11.79 1.48
N ALA A 119 16.70 -12.28 1.49
CA ALA A 119 17.20 -13.20 2.54
C ALA A 119 16.98 -12.68 3.99
N GLY A 120 17.36 -11.43 4.29
CA GLY A 120 17.17 -10.86 5.62
C GLY A 120 15.68 -10.70 6.02
N ALA A 121 14.79 -10.45 5.05
CA ALA A 121 13.35 -10.39 5.29
C ALA A 121 12.76 -11.77 5.62
N TYR A 122 13.26 -12.81 4.97
CA TYR A 122 12.89 -14.20 5.26
C TYR A 122 13.34 -14.63 6.65
N ASP A 123 14.53 -14.20 7.08
CA ASP A 123 15.02 -14.46 8.43
C ASP A 123 14.14 -13.77 9.48
N PHE A 124 13.82 -12.50 9.24
CA PHE A 124 12.97 -11.72 10.15
C PHE A 124 11.55 -12.28 10.25
N TYR A 125 10.94 -12.66 9.11
CA TYR A 125 9.63 -13.31 9.10
C TYR A 125 9.66 -14.67 9.82
N SER A 126 10.73 -15.45 9.65
CA SER A 126 10.90 -16.72 10.36
C SER A 126 11.01 -16.53 11.87
N ALA A 127 11.68 -15.46 12.32
CA ALA A 127 11.71 -15.09 13.73
C ALA A 127 10.33 -14.69 14.27
N ALA A 128 9.51 -13.99 13.47
CA ALA A 128 8.13 -13.67 13.84
C ALA A 128 7.27 -14.93 14.01
N VAL A 129 7.39 -15.89 13.07
CA VAL A 129 6.74 -17.20 13.16
C VAL A 129 7.18 -17.95 14.42
N TYR A 130 8.48 -18.03 14.68
CA TYR A 130 9.02 -18.71 15.86
C TYR A 130 8.50 -18.11 17.17
N LEU A 131 8.49 -16.77 17.31
CA LEU A 131 7.94 -16.11 18.49
C LEU A 131 6.48 -16.50 18.72
N ALA A 132 5.67 -16.52 17.66
CA ALA A 132 4.26 -16.87 17.76
C ALA A 132 4.03 -18.35 18.11
N GLU A 133 4.80 -19.26 17.52
CA GLU A 133 4.71 -20.71 17.77
C GLU A 133 5.23 -21.11 19.17
N HIS A 134 6.27 -20.44 19.66
CA HIS A 134 6.90 -20.68 20.97
C HIS A 134 6.40 -19.73 22.06
N ALA A 135 5.25 -19.08 21.85
CA ALA A 135 4.74 -18.03 22.74
C ALA A 135 4.58 -18.49 24.20
N ALA A 136 4.15 -19.74 24.42
CA ALA A 136 4.01 -20.32 25.76
C ALA A 136 5.35 -20.45 26.49
N GLU A 137 6.40 -20.93 25.80
CA GLU A 137 7.75 -21.09 26.35
C GLU A 137 8.37 -19.73 26.66
N LEU A 138 8.17 -18.77 25.76
CA LEU A 138 8.62 -17.38 25.90
C LEU A 138 7.76 -16.58 26.88
N ARG A 139 6.63 -17.13 27.35
CA ARG A 139 5.64 -16.46 28.23
C ARG A 139 5.11 -15.14 27.63
N ILE A 140 4.94 -15.09 26.31
CA ILE A 140 4.38 -13.95 25.58
C ILE A 140 2.96 -14.28 25.08
N ASP A 141 2.19 -13.25 24.77
CA ASP A 141 0.92 -13.35 24.06
C ASP A 141 1.18 -13.20 22.55
N PRO A 142 0.90 -14.23 21.72
CA PRO A 142 1.18 -14.18 20.28
C PRO A 142 0.34 -13.14 19.54
N SER A 143 -0.73 -12.61 20.14
CA SER A 143 -1.53 -11.50 19.58
C SER A 143 -0.95 -10.10 19.89
N ARG A 144 0.09 -10.02 20.73
CA ARG A 144 0.75 -8.79 21.18
C ARG A 144 2.21 -8.74 20.73
N ILE A 145 2.47 -9.17 19.50
CA ILE A 145 3.79 -9.07 18.85
C ILE A 145 3.80 -7.80 17.99
N LEU A 146 4.61 -6.81 18.38
CA LEU A 146 4.94 -5.65 17.55
C LEU A 146 6.25 -5.92 16.84
N VAL A 147 6.33 -5.57 15.55
CA VAL A 147 7.58 -5.64 14.78
C VAL A 147 8.17 -4.26 14.61
N GLN A 148 9.47 -4.13 14.76
CA GLN A 148 10.18 -2.86 14.70
C GLN A 148 11.39 -2.97 13.79
N GLY A 149 11.61 -1.98 12.95
CA GLY A 149 12.79 -1.90 12.08
C GLY A 149 13.29 -0.47 11.97
N LEU A 150 14.61 -0.33 11.89
CA LEU A 150 15.27 0.97 11.78
C LEU A 150 16.01 1.09 10.47
N SER A 151 15.88 2.22 9.77
CA SER A 151 16.68 2.49 8.57
C SER A 151 16.61 1.29 7.59
N GLY A 152 17.74 0.68 7.25
CA GLY A 152 17.83 -0.56 6.47
C GLY A 152 16.98 -1.73 7.00
N GLY A 153 16.87 -1.91 8.31
CA GLY A 153 16.09 -2.97 8.95
C GLY A 153 14.58 -2.81 8.81
N ALA A 154 14.10 -1.61 8.45
CA ALA A 154 12.68 -1.37 8.19
C ALA A 154 12.17 -2.09 6.93
N ALA A 155 13.02 -2.31 5.92
CA ALA A 155 12.64 -3.08 4.73
C ALA A 155 12.35 -4.56 5.07
N PRO A 156 13.24 -5.31 5.74
CA PRO A 156 12.94 -6.65 6.24
C PRO A 156 11.63 -6.74 7.03
N VAL A 157 11.35 -5.76 7.90
CA VAL A 157 10.13 -5.71 8.70
C VAL A 157 8.89 -5.48 7.85
N ALA A 158 8.93 -4.51 6.93
CA ALA A 158 7.83 -4.24 6.02
C ALA A 158 7.53 -5.45 5.12
N THR A 159 8.56 -6.10 4.58
CA THR A 159 8.42 -7.34 3.82
C THR A 159 7.85 -8.48 4.68
N ALA A 160 8.28 -8.63 5.94
CA ALA A 160 7.71 -9.63 6.83
C ALA A 160 6.22 -9.36 7.13
N CYS A 161 5.78 -8.10 7.16
CA CYS A 161 4.36 -7.78 7.25
C CYS A 161 3.58 -8.20 5.98
N LEU A 162 4.17 -8.04 4.79
CA LEU A 162 3.58 -8.56 3.54
C LEU A 162 3.47 -10.08 3.57
N LEU A 163 4.53 -10.78 3.98
CA LEU A 163 4.54 -12.24 4.11
C LEU A 163 3.51 -12.72 5.13
N ALA A 164 3.40 -12.07 6.28
CA ALA A 164 2.42 -12.41 7.30
C ALA A 164 0.97 -12.20 6.83
N ARG A 165 0.72 -11.13 6.07
CA ARG A 165 -0.58 -10.89 5.41
C ARG A 165 -0.90 -11.99 4.41
N ASP A 166 0.05 -12.31 3.52
CA ASP A 166 -0.18 -13.23 2.40
C ASP A 166 -0.32 -14.69 2.88
N ARG A 167 0.43 -15.06 3.92
CA ARG A 167 0.36 -16.39 4.55
C ARG A 167 -0.72 -16.48 5.64
N GLY A 168 -1.28 -15.35 6.07
CA GLY A 168 -2.28 -15.27 7.14
C GLY A 168 -1.73 -15.58 8.54
N TYR A 169 -0.41 -15.60 8.73
CA TYR A 169 0.26 -15.93 9.99
C TYR A 169 1.70 -15.38 10.00
N PRO A 170 2.26 -14.96 11.16
CA PRO A 170 1.56 -14.74 12.43
C PRO A 170 0.71 -13.46 12.39
N SER A 171 -0.20 -13.31 13.36
CA SER A 171 -0.97 -12.07 13.50
C SER A 171 -0.12 -10.99 14.18
N LEU A 172 0.51 -10.11 13.40
CA LEU A 172 1.28 -8.99 13.93
C LEU A 172 0.36 -7.89 14.45
N ARG A 173 0.66 -7.35 15.64
CA ARG A 173 -0.17 -6.34 16.32
C ARG A 173 0.00 -4.94 15.75
N ALA A 174 1.23 -4.59 15.37
CA ALA A 174 1.63 -3.31 14.84
C ALA A 174 3.04 -3.40 14.22
N ALA A 175 3.39 -2.47 13.35
CA ALA A 175 4.74 -2.30 12.81
C ALA A 175 5.26 -0.88 13.07
N LEU A 176 6.47 -0.75 13.60
CA LEU A 176 7.15 0.55 13.79
C LEU A 176 8.38 0.62 12.88
N LEU A 177 8.36 1.53 11.91
CA LEU A 177 9.36 1.68 10.87
C LEU A 177 10.03 3.05 11.02
N SER A 178 11.14 3.12 11.76
CA SER A 178 11.82 4.41 12.01
C SER A 178 12.76 4.77 10.87
N PHE A 179 12.63 5.99 10.35
CA PHE A 179 13.39 6.57 9.21
C PHE A 179 13.70 5.54 8.11
N PRO A 180 12.66 4.92 7.49
CA PRO A 180 12.80 3.60 6.89
C PRO A 180 13.33 3.62 5.45
N MET A 181 14.27 2.71 5.16
CA MET A 181 14.77 2.45 3.81
C MET A 181 13.85 1.46 3.10
N LEU A 182 12.90 1.93 2.28
CA LEU A 182 11.84 1.07 1.71
C LEU A 182 11.86 0.94 0.18
N ASP A 183 12.39 1.95 -0.52
CA ASP A 183 12.28 2.08 -1.98
C ASP A 183 13.67 2.21 -2.60
N ASP A 184 13.97 1.37 -3.58
CA ASP A 184 15.22 1.36 -4.34
C ASP A 184 15.20 2.36 -5.51
N ARG A 185 14.02 2.87 -5.87
CA ARG A 185 13.86 3.79 -6.99
C ARG A 185 14.26 5.18 -6.53
N GLU A 186 15.45 5.62 -6.91
CA GLU A 186 16.00 6.93 -6.55
C GLU A 186 15.40 8.13 -7.32
N HIS A 187 14.11 8.08 -7.58
CA HIS A 187 13.40 9.06 -8.38
C HIS A 187 12.80 10.20 -7.56
N TYR A 188 12.82 10.09 -6.22
CA TYR A 188 12.25 11.14 -5.38
C TYR A 188 13.18 12.34 -5.20
N PRO A 189 12.63 13.57 -5.07
CA PRO A 189 13.41 14.78 -4.82
C PRO A 189 14.37 14.68 -3.61
N SER A 190 13.99 14.01 -2.52
CA SER A 190 14.83 13.81 -1.34
C SER A 190 16.18 13.14 -1.65
N HIS A 191 16.22 12.23 -2.64
CA HIS A 191 17.46 11.56 -3.05
C HIS A 191 18.46 12.52 -3.70
N GLN A 192 17.94 13.52 -4.40
CA GLN A 192 18.75 14.56 -5.05
C GLN A 192 19.14 15.66 -4.06
N GLN A 193 18.23 16.05 -3.17
CA GLN A 193 18.48 17.08 -2.14
C GLN A 193 19.56 16.64 -1.14
N PHE A 194 19.59 15.35 -0.76
CA PHE A 194 20.52 14.80 0.23
C PHE A 194 21.49 13.80 -0.41
N GLN A 195 22.03 14.15 -1.58
CA GLN A 195 22.90 13.25 -2.35
C GLN A 195 24.23 12.94 -1.64
N THR A 196 24.74 13.89 -0.84
CA THR A 196 26.01 13.82 -0.08
C THR A 196 25.92 14.61 1.23
N GLY A 197 26.90 14.45 2.13
CA GLY A 197 27.08 15.33 3.30
C GLY A 197 26.24 15.03 4.53
N THR A 198 25.30 14.10 4.45
CA THR A 198 24.49 13.59 5.57
C THR A 198 25.07 12.29 6.14
N LEU A 199 24.63 11.88 7.33
CA LEU A 199 25.04 10.63 7.97
C LEU A 199 24.73 9.40 7.08
N TRP A 200 23.56 9.40 6.45
CA TRP A 200 23.20 8.53 5.34
C TRP A 200 22.68 9.37 4.17
N CYS A 201 23.34 9.29 3.02
CA CYS A 201 23.11 10.12 1.84
C CYS A 201 22.71 9.29 0.62
N GLY A 202 22.20 9.95 -0.41
CA GLY A 202 21.78 9.29 -1.65
C GLY A 202 22.87 8.44 -2.29
N LYS A 203 24.15 8.85 -2.25
CA LYS A 203 25.26 8.04 -2.79
C LYS A 203 25.44 6.72 -2.02
N GLN A 204 25.39 6.76 -0.68
CA GLN A 204 25.44 5.55 0.16
C GLN A 204 24.26 4.64 -0.15
N ASN A 205 23.08 5.24 -0.28
CA ASN A 205 21.84 4.52 -0.51
C ASN A 205 21.87 3.72 -1.81
N ARG A 206 22.38 4.29 -2.92
CA ARG A 206 22.51 3.52 -4.18
C ARG A 206 23.43 2.33 -4.02
N ASN A 207 24.62 2.58 -3.46
CA ASN A 207 25.62 1.53 -3.30
C ASN A 207 25.07 0.37 -2.45
N ALA A 208 24.32 0.69 -1.40
CA ALA A 208 23.63 -0.31 -0.59
C ALA A 208 22.58 -1.06 -1.44
N TRP A 209 21.70 -0.36 -2.17
CA TRP A 209 20.71 -1.02 -3.03
C TRP A 209 21.31 -1.88 -4.15
N ASP A 210 22.47 -1.51 -4.70
CA ASP A 210 23.21 -2.32 -5.69
C ASP A 210 23.68 -3.65 -5.07
N MET A 211 24.14 -3.63 -3.83
CA MET A 211 24.51 -4.85 -3.08
C MET A 211 23.30 -5.67 -2.65
N ILE A 212 22.26 -5.01 -2.15
CA ILE A 212 21.02 -5.63 -1.67
C ILE A 212 20.31 -6.37 -2.80
N LEU A 213 20.23 -5.76 -3.98
CA LEU A 213 19.48 -6.33 -5.10
C LEU A 213 20.36 -7.21 -5.99
N ALA A 214 21.67 -6.96 -6.05
CA ALA A 214 22.63 -7.70 -6.86
C ALA A 214 22.09 -7.93 -8.29
N GLN A 215 21.90 -9.17 -8.70
CA GLN A 215 21.39 -9.53 -10.03
C GLN A 215 19.92 -9.12 -10.27
N SER A 216 19.16 -8.84 -9.21
CA SER A 216 17.76 -8.40 -9.30
C SER A 216 17.61 -6.88 -9.46
N ARG A 217 18.72 -6.13 -9.58
CA ARG A 217 18.74 -4.66 -9.57
C ARG A 217 17.84 -4.01 -10.63
N ASP A 218 17.67 -4.66 -11.78
CA ASP A 218 16.87 -4.17 -12.91
C ASP A 218 15.37 -4.37 -12.73
N ALA A 219 14.96 -5.43 -12.00
CA ALA A 219 13.56 -5.75 -11.77
C ALA A 219 13.31 -6.32 -10.35
N PRO A 220 13.46 -5.51 -9.29
CA PRO A 220 13.21 -5.97 -7.92
C PRO A 220 11.74 -6.31 -7.70
N THR A 221 11.50 -7.41 -6.98
CA THR A 221 10.16 -7.77 -6.48
C THR A 221 9.77 -6.91 -5.28
N GLU A 222 8.48 -6.92 -4.92
CA GLU A 222 8.00 -6.25 -3.71
C GLU A 222 8.54 -6.85 -2.41
N LEU A 223 8.98 -8.12 -2.41
CA LEU A 223 9.65 -8.72 -1.25
C LEU A 223 11.09 -8.24 -1.09
N GLN A 224 11.73 -7.81 -2.18
CA GLN A 224 13.09 -7.28 -2.17
C GLN A 224 13.13 -5.78 -1.87
N ALA A 225 12.14 -5.03 -2.35
CA ALA A 225 11.97 -3.60 -2.08
C ALA A 225 10.48 -3.32 -1.77
N PRO A 226 10.08 -3.28 -0.48
CA PRO A 226 8.66 -3.18 -0.10
C PRO A 226 7.97 -1.90 -0.57
N GLY A 227 8.72 -0.82 -0.86
CA GLY A 227 8.20 0.38 -1.51
C GLY A 227 7.56 0.14 -2.89
N ARG A 228 7.87 -1.00 -3.53
CA ARG A 228 7.27 -1.43 -4.80
C ARG A 228 5.93 -2.15 -4.63
N ALA A 229 5.61 -2.64 -3.44
CA ALA A 229 4.41 -3.45 -3.19
C ALA A 229 3.15 -2.76 -3.69
N THR A 230 2.36 -3.42 -4.54
CA THR A 230 1.19 -2.80 -5.20
C THR A 230 -0.07 -2.85 -4.35
N ASP A 231 -0.17 -3.87 -3.49
CA ASP A 231 -1.20 -4.04 -2.47
C ASP A 231 -0.56 -3.85 -1.09
N LEU A 232 -1.06 -2.91 -0.30
CA LEU A 232 -0.70 -2.72 1.11
C LEU A 232 -1.93 -2.87 2.03
N SER A 233 -3.01 -3.46 1.52
CA SER A 233 -4.22 -3.73 2.30
C SER A 233 -3.94 -4.78 3.39
N ARG A 234 -4.72 -4.74 4.48
CA ARG A 234 -4.65 -5.72 5.59
C ARG A 234 -3.30 -5.87 6.28
N LEU A 235 -2.37 -4.92 6.09
CA LEU A 235 -1.19 -4.80 6.95
C LEU A 235 -1.60 -4.46 8.39
N PRO A 236 -0.78 -4.81 9.40
CA PRO A 236 -0.97 -4.30 10.75
C PRO A 236 -0.91 -2.77 10.76
N PRO A 237 -1.46 -2.09 11.79
CA PRO A 237 -1.25 -0.66 11.97
C PRO A 237 0.26 -0.33 11.93
N VAL A 238 0.63 0.65 11.12
CA VAL A 238 2.03 1.03 10.90
C VAL A 238 2.30 2.41 11.51
N PHE A 239 3.42 2.56 12.20
CA PHE A 239 4.02 3.84 12.53
C PHE A 239 5.24 4.04 11.63
N ILE A 240 5.34 5.23 11.04
CA ILE A 240 6.47 5.65 10.25
C ILE A 240 6.90 7.01 10.75
N ASP A 241 8.19 7.19 10.98
CA ASP A 241 8.76 8.52 11.10
C ASP A 241 9.96 8.69 10.18
N VAL A 242 10.28 9.94 9.88
CA VAL A 242 11.41 10.29 9.02
C VAL A 242 11.79 11.75 9.24
N GLY A 243 13.05 12.09 9.02
CA GLY A 243 13.52 13.46 9.03
C GLY A 243 13.11 14.25 7.77
N GLU A 244 12.92 15.55 7.92
CA GLU A 244 12.77 16.46 6.77
C GLU A 244 14.03 16.51 5.90
N CYS A 245 15.20 16.36 6.56
CA CYS A 245 16.52 16.56 5.98
C CYS A 245 17.26 15.25 5.67
N GLU A 246 16.57 14.24 5.11
CA GLU A 246 17.18 12.95 4.76
C GLU A 246 16.64 12.31 3.48
N VAL A 247 17.40 11.34 2.97
CA VAL A 247 17.11 10.65 1.69
C VAL A 247 15.81 9.86 1.71
N PHE A 248 15.41 9.30 2.85
CA PHE A 248 14.23 8.43 2.95
C PHE A 248 12.89 9.15 3.02
N ARG A 249 12.89 10.47 3.22
CA ARG A 249 11.68 11.28 3.45
C ARG A 249 10.54 10.97 2.48
N ASP A 250 10.79 11.14 1.19
CA ASP A 250 9.72 11.06 0.20
C ASP A 250 9.24 9.61 -0.02
N GLY A 251 10.15 8.63 0.07
CA GLY A 251 9.80 7.21 -0.03
C GLY A 251 8.95 6.74 1.16
N ALA A 252 9.26 7.21 2.37
CA ALA A 252 8.47 6.93 3.58
C ALA A 252 7.06 7.55 3.47
N VAL A 253 6.95 8.81 3.02
CA VAL A 253 5.67 9.49 2.77
C VAL A 253 4.85 8.76 1.70
N ALA A 254 5.49 8.31 0.61
CA ALA A 254 4.84 7.57 -0.46
C ALA A 254 4.30 6.21 0.03
N TYR A 255 5.07 5.49 0.85
CA TYR A 255 4.64 4.21 1.42
C TYR A 255 3.46 4.38 2.39
N ALA A 256 3.52 5.35 3.30
CA ALA A 256 2.40 5.69 4.20
C ALA A 256 1.13 6.06 3.40
N SER A 257 1.29 6.89 2.37
CA SER A 257 0.20 7.28 1.48
C SER A 257 -0.46 6.07 0.80
N LYS A 258 0.35 5.08 0.41
CA LYS A 258 -0.12 3.84 -0.21
C LYS A 258 -0.83 2.92 0.79
N ILE A 259 -0.42 2.89 2.06
CA ILE A 259 -1.14 2.18 3.13
C ILE A 259 -2.54 2.77 3.27
N TRP A 260 -2.67 4.09 3.41
CA TRP A 260 -3.98 4.75 3.50
C TRP A 260 -4.82 4.56 2.23
N GLY A 261 -4.19 4.67 1.05
CA GLY A 261 -4.84 4.41 -0.24
C GLY A 261 -5.37 2.98 -0.38
N SER A 262 -4.76 2.02 0.32
CA SER A 262 -5.19 0.62 0.39
C SER A 262 -6.18 0.34 1.53
N GLY A 263 -6.60 1.36 2.27
CA GLY A 263 -7.53 1.25 3.40
C GLY A 263 -6.89 0.79 4.73
N GLY A 264 -5.56 0.78 4.81
CA GLY A 264 -4.82 0.48 6.03
C GLY A 264 -4.67 1.69 6.96
N SER A 265 -4.12 1.45 8.15
CA SER A 265 -3.83 2.48 9.15
C SER A 265 -2.33 2.74 9.21
N CYS A 266 -1.93 3.98 8.93
CA CYS A 266 -0.56 4.45 9.13
C CYS A 266 -0.56 5.74 9.95
N GLU A 267 0.31 5.84 10.95
CA GLU A 267 0.73 7.08 11.58
C GLU A 267 2.04 7.51 10.92
N LEU A 268 2.13 8.74 10.44
CA LEU A 268 3.31 9.26 9.75
C LEU A 268 3.75 10.57 10.41
N HIS A 269 5.03 10.66 10.77
CA HIS A 269 5.66 11.90 11.20
C HIS A 269 6.82 12.27 10.29
N VAL A 270 6.89 13.55 9.88
CA VAL A 270 8.04 14.13 9.19
C VAL A 270 8.61 15.21 10.10
N TRP A 271 9.80 14.98 10.64
CA TRP A 271 10.37 15.83 11.68
C TRP A 271 11.19 16.98 11.09
N PRO A 272 10.79 18.25 11.31
CA PRO A 272 11.45 19.40 10.70
C PRO A 272 12.91 19.53 11.14
N GLY A 273 13.79 19.84 10.19
CA GLY A 273 15.24 19.97 10.40
C GLY A 273 15.99 18.68 10.76
N MET A 274 15.30 17.58 11.02
CA MET A 274 15.93 16.31 11.43
C MET A 274 16.53 15.58 10.23
N TYR A 275 17.73 15.04 10.41
CA TYR A 275 18.43 14.20 9.43
C TYR A 275 18.35 12.72 9.84
N HIS A 276 18.93 11.83 9.02
CA HIS A 276 18.90 10.39 9.25
C HIS A 276 19.43 10.01 10.65
N ALA A 277 18.62 9.28 11.43
CA ALA A 277 18.87 8.93 12.83
C ALA A 277 19.11 10.13 13.77
N GLY A 278 18.68 11.35 13.39
CA GLY A 278 18.91 12.57 14.16
C GLY A 278 18.38 12.51 15.59
N ALA A 279 17.23 11.85 15.81
CA ALA A 279 16.68 11.65 17.15
C ALA A 279 17.62 10.87 18.09
N TRP A 280 18.44 9.96 17.54
CA TRP A 280 19.41 9.17 18.28
C TRP A 280 20.74 9.87 18.46
N VAL A 281 21.18 10.61 17.43
CA VAL A 281 22.45 11.35 17.45
C VAL A 281 22.36 12.59 18.35
N GLU A 282 21.20 13.25 18.35
CA GLU A 282 20.93 14.46 19.11
C GLU A 282 19.71 14.27 20.03
N PRO A 283 19.76 13.39 21.04
CA PRO A 283 18.59 13.08 21.87
C PRO A 283 18.12 14.26 22.73
N GLU A 284 18.99 15.26 22.93
CA GLU A 284 18.70 16.38 23.83
C GLU A 284 17.90 17.51 23.19
N VAL A 285 17.85 17.60 21.86
CA VAL A 285 17.07 18.65 21.19
C VAL A 285 15.57 18.38 21.31
N GLN A 286 14.78 19.45 21.35
CA GLN A 286 13.34 19.34 21.62
C GLN A 286 12.61 18.48 20.59
N ILE A 287 12.98 18.59 19.31
CA ILE A 287 12.33 17.81 18.26
C ILE A 287 12.61 16.30 18.40
N SER A 288 13.81 15.91 18.81
CA SER A 288 14.16 14.51 19.11
C SER A 288 13.38 13.94 20.29
N LYS A 289 13.16 14.76 21.33
CA LYS A 289 12.33 14.36 22.49
C LYS A 289 10.87 14.14 22.09
N VAL A 290 10.33 14.97 21.21
CA VAL A 290 8.97 14.80 20.66
C VAL A 290 8.88 13.55 19.78
N ALA A 291 9.86 13.33 18.90
CA ALA A 291 9.91 12.15 18.03
C ALA A 291 9.92 10.85 18.83
N THR A 292 10.85 10.75 19.78
CA THR A 292 10.97 9.65 20.73
C THR A 292 9.69 9.41 21.54
N ALA A 293 9.01 10.48 21.97
CA ALA A 293 7.75 10.37 22.68
C ALA A 293 6.61 9.83 21.80
N ALA A 294 6.57 10.19 20.50
CA ALA A 294 5.60 9.68 19.55
C ALA A 294 5.77 8.16 19.34
N GLU A 295 7.00 7.70 19.09
CA GLU A 295 7.31 6.26 18.98
C GLU A 295 6.89 5.50 20.24
N LYS A 296 7.28 6.00 21.43
CA LYS A 296 6.91 5.41 22.72
C LYS A 296 5.40 5.31 22.90
N ASN A 297 4.67 6.38 22.56
CA ASN A 297 3.21 6.40 22.66
C ASN A 297 2.57 5.37 21.73
N PHE A 298 3.05 5.26 20.49
CA PHE A 298 2.56 4.26 19.55
C PHE A 298 2.77 2.84 20.07
N VAL A 299 3.95 2.53 20.60
CA VAL A 299 4.24 1.20 21.16
C VAL A 299 3.38 0.91 22.39
N GLU A 300 3.26 1.86 23.33
CA GLU A 300 2.44 1.69 24.54
C GLU A 300 0.95 1.48 24.22
N GLN A 301 0.42 2.18 23.22
CA GLN A 301 -0.95 2.02 22.75
C GLN A 301 -1.15 0.71 22.00
N SER A 302 -0.20 0.34 21.13
CA SER A 302 -0.28 -0.88 20.33
C SER A 302 -0.14 -2.14 21.15
N LEU A 303 0.65 -2.12 22.22
CA LEU A 303 0.86 -3.27 23.10
C LEU A 303 -0.03 -3.26 24.34
N ASP A 304 -0.96 -2.32 24.48
CA ASP A 304 -1.89 -2.20 25.60
C ASP A 304 -1.20 -2.12 26.97
N PHE A 305 -0.02 -1.48 27.06
CA PHE A 305 0.72 -1.34 28.33
C PHE A 305 -0.01 -0.48 29.37
N LYS A 306 -0.89 0.42 28.93
CA LYS A 306 -1.74 1.25 29.81
C LYS A 306 -3.14 0.66 29.91
N LYS A 307 -3.32 -0.36 30.77
CA LYS A 307 -4.65 -0.62 31.35
C LYS A 307 -4.97 0.56 32.27
N ASN A 308 -6.02 1.31 31.97
CA ASN A 308 -6.57 2.26 32.94
C ASN A 308 -7.10 1.49 34.17
N ALA A 309 -7.29 2.19 35.30
CA ALA A 309 -7.71 1.62 36.58
C ALA A 309 -9.03 0.82 36.54
N SER A 310 -9.79 0.90 35.44
CA SER A 310 -11.02 0.14 35.18
C SER A 310 -10.83 -1.13 34.36
N GLY A 311 -9.60 -1.48 33.96
CA GLY A 311 -9.31 -2.69 33.18
C GLY A 311 -9.82 -2.65 31.74
N VAL A 312 -10.29 -1.50 31.25
CA VAL A 312 -10.83 -1.33 29.90
C VAL A 312 -9.75 -0.78 28.99
N VAL A 313 -9.20 -1.63 28.12
CA VAL A 313 -8.41 -1.20 26.97
C VAL A 313 -9.34 -0.38 26.07
N ARG A 314 -9.32 0.94 26.21
CA ARG A 314 -9.90 1.81 25.19
C ARG A 314 -8.83 1.97 24.13
N ASN A 315 -9.01 1.33 22.98
CA ASN A 315 -8.39 1.77 21.73
C ASN A 315 -8.91 3.19 21.46
N VAL A 316 -8.23 4.22 21.99
CA VAL A 316 -8.64 5.63 21.75
C VAL A 316 -7.77 6.22 20.66
N LEU A 317 -7.76 5.60 19.49
CA LEU A 317 -7.74 6.46 18.32
C LEU A 317 -9.12 7.15 18.27
N PRO A 318 -9.19 8.47 18.10
CA PRO A 318 -10.47 9.14 18.01
C PRO A 318 -11.28 8.52 16.87
N ILE A 319 -12.52 8.13 17.17
CA ILE A 319 -13.45 7.65 16.15
C ILE A 319 -13.66 8.80 15.17
N CYS A 320 -13.49 8.53 13.88
CA CYS A 320 -13.74 9.51 12.82
C CYS A 320 -15.10 10.19 13.06
N SER A 321 -15.18 11.51 12.98
CA SER A 321 -16.42 12.25 13.20
C SER A 321 -17.55 11.82 12.24
N GLN A 322 -17.20 11.33 11.04
CA GLN A 322 -18.16 10.72 10.11
C GLN A 322 -18.70 9.39 10.63
N CYS A 323 -17.87 8.58 11.29
CA CYS A 323 -18.28 7.32 11.90
C CYS A 323 -19.12 7.56 13.15
N GLN A 324 -18.79 8.59 13.95
CA GLN A 324 -19.63 9.00 15.08
C GLN A 324 -21.00 9.53 14.63
N SER A 325 -21.04 10.31 13.55
CA SER A 325 -22.28 10.94 13.06
C SER A 325 -23.14 10.01 12.21
N SER A 326 -22.52 9.12 11.42
CA SER A 326 -23.24 8.20 10.55
C SER A 326 -22.37 7.01 10.11
N PRO A 327 -22.34 5.91 10.89
CA PRO A 327 -21.50 4.74 10.61
C PRO A 327 -21.69 4.13 9.21
N SER A 328 -22.89 4.28 8.63
CA SER A 328 -23.24 3.79 7.29
C SER A 328 -22.78 4.71 6.15
N LEU A 329 -22.47 5.99 6.44
CA LEU A 329 -21.93 6.96 5.47
C LEU A 329 -20.43 7.19 5.63
N CYS A 330 -19.85 6.69 6.73
CA CYS A 330 -18.42 6.79 6.99
C CYS A 330 -17.63 6.06 5.89
N ARG A 331 -16.75 6.79 5.21
CA ARG A 331 -15.86 6.21 4.18
C ARG A 331 -14.66 5.46 4.76
N TYR A 332 -14.38 5.67 6.04
CA TYR A 332 -13.46 4.88 6.84
C TYR A 332 -14.29 3.87 7.65
N GLN A 333 -14.21 2.57 7.38
CA GLN A 333 -14.91 1.60 8.23
C GLN A 333 -14.01 1.09 9.34
N GLU A 334 -14.59 0.93 10.54
CA GLU A 334 -14.09 -0.03 11.51
C GLU A 334 -14.15 -1.43 10.89
N GLY A 335 -13.08 -2.21 11.04
CA GLY A 335 -12.95 -3.54 10.46
C GLY A 335 -14.14 -4.45 10.77
N GLY A 336 -14.80 -4.98 9.74
CA GLY A 336 -15.92 -5.89 9.95
C GLY A 336 -16.63 -6.43 8.70
N LYS A 337 -16.17 -7.60 8.24
CA LYS A 337 -16.88 -8.68 7.51
C LYS A 337 -17.09 -8.64 5.98
N ARG A 338 -16.89 -7.55 5.23
CA ARG A 338 -16.89 -7.65 3.73
C ARG A 338 -15.83 -6.84 2.97
N GLY A 339 -14.93 -6.15 3.67
CA GLY A 339 -13.61 -5.78 3.14
C GLY A 339 -13.53 -4.79 1.98
N LEU A 340 -14.63 -4.26 1.43
CA LEU A 340 -14.59 -3.28 0.33
C LEU A 340 -15.43 -2.04 0.67
N PRO A 341 -14.86 -0.82 0.61
CA PRO A 341 -15.60 0.42 0.90
C PRO A 341 -16.78 0.62 -0.07
N ALA A 342 -17.91 1.14 0.42
CA ALA A 342 -19.05 1.46 -0.46
C ALA A 342 -18.67 2.49 -1.53
N ALA A 343 -17.79 3.44 -1.24
CA ALA A 343 -17.24 4.38 -2.22
C ALA A 343 -16.37 3.68 -3.27
N TYR A 344 -15.65 2.61 -2.88
CA TYR A 344 -14.89 1.77 -3.81
C TYR A 344 -15.85 0.95 -4.69
N MET A 345 -16.92 0.40 -4.12
CA MET A 345 -17.97 -0.29 -4.88
C MET A 345 -18.70 0.66 -5.86
N ILE A 346 -19.05 1.88 -5.43
CA ILE A 346 -19.66 2.91 -6.29
C ILE A 346 -18.69 3.36 -7.38
N SER A 347 -17.40 3.50 -7.04
CA SER A 347 -16.36 3.77 -8.02
C SER A 347 -16.34 2.66 -9.06
N LEU A 348 -16.21 1.40 -8.66
CA LEU A 348 -16.26 0.23 -9.56
C LEU A 348 -17.52 0.20 -10.42
N GLU A 349 -18.70 0.42 -9.85
CA GLU A 349 -19.99 0.42 -10.56
C GLU A 349 -20.08 1.54 -11.61
N ASN A 350 -19.59 2.74 -11.29
CA ASN A 350 -19.53 3.86 -12.23
C ASN A 350 -18.54 3.57 -13.35
N ARG A 351 -17.40 3.00 -12.98
CA ARG A 351 -16.34 2.64 -13.89
C ARG A 351 -16.89 1.58 -14.88
N LEU A 352 -17.46 0.47 -14.41
CA LEU A 352 -18.09 -0.58 -15.22
C LEU A 352 -19.08 -0.01 -16.26
N ARG A 353 -19.90 0.96 -15.85
CA ARG A 353 -20.86 1.63 -16.72
C ARG A 353 -20.18 2.42 -17.86
N HIS A 354 -19.03 3.04 -17.64
CA HIS A 354 -18.30 3.74 -18.70
C HIS A 354 -17.74 2.75 -19.74
N THR A 355 -17.22 1.60 -19.30
CA THR A 355 -16.74 0.54 -20.21
C THR A 355 -17.89 -0.01 -21.06
N GLU A 356 -19.06 -0.26 -20.47
CA GLU A 356 -20.27 -0.67 -21.21
C GLU A 356 -20.66 0.36 -22.29
N ASN A 357 -20.65 1.65 -21.95
CA ASN A 357 -20.97 2.73 -22.91
C ASN A 357 -19.98 2.80 -24.07
N ALA A 358 -18.68 2.72 -23.77
CA ALA A 358 -17.62 2.78 -24.78
C ALA A 358 -17.67 1.57 -25.73
N LEU A 359 -17.89 0.37 -25.19
CA LEU A 359 -18.02 -0.86 -25.96
C LEU A 359 -19.21 -0.79 -26.93
N TYR A 360 -20.35 -0.33 -26.43
CA TYR A 360 -21.56 -0.16 -27.24
C TYR A 360 -21.41 0.88 -28.34
N ALA A 361 -20.83 2.04 -28.02
CA ALA A 361 -20.57 3.11 -28.99
C ALA A 361 -19.67 2.62 -30.13
N SER A 362 -18.62 1.87 -29.79
CA SER A 362 -17.66 1.33 -30.74
C SER A 362 -18.29 0.31 -31.70
N LEU A 363 -19.09 -0.61 -31.17
CA LEU A 363 -19.80 -1.62 -31.97
C LEU A 363 -20.90 -1.00 -32.85
N GLY A 364 -21.63 -0.02 -32.32
CA GLY A 364 -22.63 0.72 -33.10
C GLY A 364 -22.01 1.52 -34.25
N ALA A 365 -20.84 2.14 -34.03
CA ALA A 365 -20.10 2.83 -35.09
C ALA A 365 -19.67 1.86 -36.20
N LEU A 366 -19.21 0.65 -35.84
CA LEU A 366 -18.85 -0.41 -36.79
C LEU A 366 -20.03 -0.93 -37.59
N GLN A 367 -21.24 -0.98 -37.01
CA GLN A 367 -22.45 -1.35 -37.74
C GLN A 367 -22.91 -0.27 -38.72
N GLN A 368 -22.81 1.01 -38.35
CA GLN A 368 -23.29 2.12 -39.18
C GLN A 368 -22.36 2.44 -40.35
N GLN A 369 -21.06 2.17 -40.19
CA GLN A 369 -20.07 2.39 -41.24
C GLN A 369 -19.60 1.06 -41.79
N GLY A 370 -20.18 0.65 -42.92
CA GLY A 370 -19.53 -0.32 -43.80
C GLY A 370 -18.14 0.18 -44.18
N THR A 371 -17.13 -0.22 -43.41
CA THR A 371 -15.69 -0.16 -43.71
C THR A 371 -15.19 1.12 -44.39
N GLN A 372 -15.47 2.34 -43.89
CA GLN A 372 -14.67 3.53 -44.26
C GLN A 372 -14.50 4.56 -43.13
N SER A 373 -13.22 4.83 -42.82
CA SER A 373 -12.60 5.88 -41.98
C SER A 373 -12.46 5.62 -40.47
N LEU A 374 -11.24 5.29 -40.05
CA LEU A 374 -10.80 5.14 -38.64
C LEU A 374 -11.06 6.38 -37.77
N THR A 375 -11.10 7.57 -38.37
CA THR A 375 -11.30 8.85 -37.67
C THR A 375 -12.68 9.02 -37.04
N SER A 376 -13.72 8.37 -37.56
CA SER A 376 -15.06 8.39 -36.92
C SER A 376 -15.15 7.43 -35.73
N LEU A 377 -14.31 6.40 -35.69
CA LEU A 377 -14.24 5.46 -34.59
C LEU A 377 -13.60 6.11 -33.36
N GLU A 378 -12.51 6.84 -33.56
CA GLU A 378 -11.79 7.58 -32.51
C GLU A 378 -12.71 8.62 -31.83
N ALA A 379 -13.51 9.36 -32.62
CA ALA A 379 -14.45 10.33 -32.10
C ALA A 379 -15.60 9.71 -31.26
N ALA A 380 -16.05 8.50 -31.61
CA ALA A 380 -17.09 7.78 -30.85
C ALA A 380 -16.56 7.18 -29.54
N ILE A 381 -15.24 6.93 -29.45
CA ILE A 381 -14.54 6.44 -28.26
C ILE A 381 -14.25 7.59 -27.28
N GLU A 382 -13.92 8.78 -27.78
CA GLU A 382 -13.58 9.95 -26.94
C GLU A 382 -14.78 10.53 -26.16
N ASP A 383 -16.01 10.40 -26.67
CA ASP A 383 -17.25 10.85 -26.01
C ASP A 383 -18.43 9.89 -26.25
N PRO A 384 -18.45 8.71 -25.58
CA PRO A 384 -19.44 7.69 -25.85
C PRO A 384 -20.82 8.13 -25.35
N PRO A 385 -21.90 7.98 -26.15
CA PRO A 385 -23.25 8.30 -25.71
C PRO A 385 -23.62 7.50 -24.45
N VAL A 386 -24.16 8.18 -23.44
CA VAL A 386 -24.59 7.54 -22.20
C VAL A 386 -25.75 6.57 -22.51
N LEU A 387 -25.51 5.26 -22.36
CA LEU A 387 -26.60 4.28 -22.39
C LEU A 387 -27.47 4.48 -21.15
N GLN A 388 -28.53 5.26 -21.27
CA GLN A 388 -29.57 5.36 -20.24
C GLN A 388 -30.51 4.16 -20.34
N ILE A 389 -29.98 2.96 -20.12
CA ILE A 389 -30.79 1.74 -19.99
C ILE A 389 -30.92 1.46 -18.48
N PRO A 390 -32.06 1.80 -17.85
CA PRO A 390 -32.25 1.55 -16.42
C PRO A 390 -32.30 0.05 -16.15
N ARG A 391 -31.22 -0.48 -15.56
CA ARG A 391 -31.08 -1.89 -15.13
C ARG A 391 -30.78 -1.94 -13.63
N SER A 392 -31.45 -2.81 -12.89
CA SER A 392 -31.12 -3.09 -11.49
C SER A 392 -29.79 -3.84 -11.37
N LYS A 393 -29.16 -3.76 -10.20
CA LYS A 393 -27.87 -4.43 -9.93
C LYS A 393 -27.92 -5.95 -10.13
N ALA A 394 -29.04 -6.58 -9.77
CA ALA A 394 -29.23 -8.01 -9.93
C ALA A 394 -29.43 -8.43 -11.40
N GLU A 395 -30.00 -7.56 -12.23
CA GLU A 395 -30.13 -7.80 -13.67
C GLU A 395 -28.77 -7.73 -14.35
N LYS A 396 -27.95 -6.72 -14.01
CA LYS A 396 -26.57 -6.62 -14.52
C LYS A 396 -25.73 -7.83 -14.16
N GLN A 397 -25.79 -8.30 -12.92
CA GLN A 397 -25.01 -9.45 -12.51
C GLN A 397 -25.41 -10.73 -13.28
N ARG A 398 -26.71 -10.99 -13.45
CA ARG A 398 -27.20 -12.14 -14.21
C ARG A 398 -26.82 -12.06 -15.69
N GLU A 399 -26.85 -10.87 -16.28
CA GLU A 399 -26.43 -10.63 -17.66
C GLU A 399 -24.94 -10.96 -17.86
N TRP A 400 -24.09 -10.53 -16.95
CA TRP A 400 -22.64 -10.78 -17.00
C TRP A 400 -22.28 -12.25 -16.76
N GLU A 401 -23.06 -12.96 -15.95
CA GLU A 401 -22.93 -14.41 -15.75
C GLU A 401 -23.33 -15.20 -17.02
N GLN A 402 -24.21 -14.64 -17.86
CA GLN A 402 -24.68 -15.27 -19.10
C GLN A 402 -23.78 -14.96 -20.31
N PHE A 403 -23.13 -13.78 -20.34
CA PHE A 403 -22.29 -13.34 -21.45
C PHE A 403 -20.95 -12.81 -20.94
N PRO A 404 -19.95 -13.68 -20.69
CA PRO A 404 -18.69 -13.27 -20.06
C PRO A 404 -17.76 -12.46 -20.98
N LEU A 405 -18.23 -12.01 -22.15
CA LEU A 405 -17.51 -11.19 -23.14
C LEU A 405 -16.11 -11.72 -23.48
N ARG A 406 -15.96 -13.05 -23.62
CA ARG A 406 -14.66 -13.70 -23.84
C ARG A 406 -14.37 -13.97 -25.30
N THR A 407 -15.42 -14.10 -26.11
CA THR A 407 -15.37 -14.44 -27.53
C THR A 407 -16.12 -13.43 -28.38
N GLY A 408 -15.86 -13.42 -29.70
CA GLY A 408 -16.58 -12.54 -30.63
C GLY A 408 -18.08 -12.80 -30.66
N GLU A 409 -18.47 -14.06 -30.42
CA GLU A 409 -19.86 -14.50 -30.34
C GLU A 409 -20.55 -13.98 -29.06
N ASP A 410 -19.86 -14.01 -27.90
CA ASP A 410 -20.36 -13.41 -26.65
C ASP A 410 -20.63 -11.92 -26.84
N LEU A 411 -19.71 -11.24 -27.55
CA LEU A 411 -19.77 -9.81 -27.78
C LEU A 411 -20.90 -9.41 -28.73
N ALA A 412 -21.08 -10.14 -29.84
CA ALA A 412 -22.17 -9.92 -30.77
C ALA A 412 -23.54 -10.14 -30.08
N THR A 413 -23.67 -11.22 -29.31
CA THR A 413 -24.90 -11.57 -28.58
C THR A 413 -25.24 -10.50 -27.54
N TRP A 414 -24.25 -10.03 -26.78
CA TRP A 414 -24.41 -8.93 -25.83
C TRP A 414 -24.88 -7.63 -26.51
N PHE A 415 -24.28 -7.30 -27.65
CA PHE A 415 -24.62 -6.08 -28.38
C PHE A 415 -26.06 -6.10 -28.91
N GLU A 416 -26.50 -7.22 -29.49
CA GLU A 416 -27.88 -7.38 -29.95
C GLU A 416 -28.90 -7.23 -28.80
N GLN A 417 -28.58 -7.75 -27.61
CA GLN A 417 -29.43 -7.57 -26.44
C GLN A 417 -29.51 -6.09 -26.01
N MET A 418 -28.38 -5.38 -26.05
CA MET A 418 -28.35 -3.95 -25.72
C MET A 418 -29.18 -3.11 -26.69
N GLU A 419 -29.17 -3.43 -27.99
CA GLU A 419 -30.05 -2.79 -28.97
C GLU A 419 -31.53 -3.05 -28.68
N GLN A 420 -31.90 -4.30 -28.37
CA GLN A 420 -33.27 -4.65 -27.99
C GLN A 420 -33.73 -3.89 -26.73
N HIS A 421 -32.85 -3.73 -25.74
CA HIS A 421 -33.13 -2.96 -24.53
C HIS A 421 -33.30 -1.46 -24.83
N ARG A 422 -32.48 -0.89 -25.71
CA ARG A 422 -32.58 0.51 -26.15
C ARG A 422 -33.92 0.78 -26.84
N ASP A 423 -34.34 -0.09 -27.75
CA ASP A 423 -35.58 0.09 -28.52
C ASP A 423 -36.83 -0.08 -27.65
N ARG A 424 -36.79 -0.98 -26.65
CA ARG A 424 -37.84 -1.10 -25.61
C ARG A 424 -37.92 0.14 -24.71
N SER A 425 -36.80 0.78 -24.40
CA SER A 425 -36.77 2.02 -23.61
C SER A 425 -37.39 3.20 -24.37
N ARG A 426 -37.04 3.36 -25.66
CA ARG A 426 -37.58 4.41 -26.54
C ARG A 426 -39.09 4.29 -26.76
N THR A 427 -39.60 3.07 -26.92
CA THR A 427 -41.04 2.82 -27.09
C THR A 427 -41.83 3.17 -25.82
N ASN A 428 -41.30 2.88 -24.63
CA ASN A 428 -41.93 3.27 -23.37
C ASN A 428 -41.94 4.79 -23.14
N ASP A 429 -40.88 5.52 -23.51
CA ASP A 429 -40.84 6.98 -23.39
C ASP A 429 -41.80 7.69 -24.36
N ALA A 430 -41.97 7.16 -25.58
CA ALA A 430 -42.94 7.66 -26.56
C ALA A 430 -44.39 7.52 -26.07
N ILE A 431 -44.73 6.38 -25.44
CA ILE A 431 -46.05 6.15 -24.83
C ILE A 431 -46.30 7.11 -23.65
N SER A 432 -45.27 7.43 -22.87
CA SER A 432 -45.39 8.33 -21.71
C SER A 432 -45.62 9.79 -22.09
N THR A 433 -45.02 10.26 -23.19
CA THR A 433 -45.09 11.66 -23.65
C THR A 433 -46.39 11.98 -24.35
N GLU A 434 -47.03 11.00 -24.99
CA GLU A 434 -48.34 11.15 -25.62
C GLU A 434 -49.47 11.30 -24.59
N SER A 435 -49.33 10.67 -23.41
CA SER A 435 -50.28 10.79 -22.29
C SER A 435 -50.29 12.16 -21.59
N ARG A 436 -49.27 13.01 -21.82
CA ARG A 436 -49.11 14.33 -21.15
C ARG A 436 -49.61 15.52 -21.97
N ARG A 437 -50.17 15.32 -23.17
CA ARG A 437 -50.63 16.41 -24.06
C ARG A 437 -52.07 16.91 -23.83
N THR A 438 -52.80 16.43 -22.82
CA THR A 438 -54.14 16.94 -22.49
C THR A 438 -54.17 17.64 -21.12
N GLY A 439 -53.86 18.94 -21.11
CA GLY A 439 -54.05 19.83 -19.96
C GLY A 439 -53.84 21.30 -20.36
N PRO A 440 -54.64 22.27 -19.86
CA PRO A 440 -54.67 23.63 -20.41
C PRO A 440 -53.44 24.47 -19.99
N PRO A 441 -53.04 25.47 -20.79
CA PRO A 441 -51.79 26.21 -20.57
C PRO A 441 -51.96 27.35 -19.57
N SER A 442 -51.01 27.51 -18.63
CA SER A 442 -50.86 28.74 -17.86
C SER A 442 -49.62 29.52 -18.31
N TRP A 443 -49.86 30.79 -18.60
CA TRP A 443 -48.94 31.81 -19.07
C TRP A 443 -48.16 32.44 -17.91
N ASP A 444 -46.84 32.58 -18.06
CA ASP A 444 -46.10 33.85 -17.86
C ASP A 444 -44.59 33.66 -18.08
N SER A 445 -44.22 33.88 -19.35
CA SER A 445 -43.10 34.69 -19.90
C SER A 445 -41.71 34.61 -19.24
N LEU A 446 -40.70 34.01 -19.89
CA LEU A 446 -39.87 34.52 -21.02
C LEU A 446 -38.76 35.50 -20.61
N LYS A 447 -37.50 35.06 -20.78
CA LYS A 447 -36.48 35.71 -21.62
C LYS A 447 -35.19 34.87 -21.67
N GLY A 448 -34.79 34.45 -22.88
CA GLY A 448 -33.36 34.19 -23.16
C GLY A 448 -32.94 32.89 -23.86
N THR A 449 -33.76 32.22 -24.68
CA THR A 449 -33.30 31.12 -25.55
C THR A 449 -32.95 31.63 -26.96
N LYS A 450 -31.68 31.47 -27.37
CA LYS A 450 -31.31 31.39 -28.79
C LYS A 450 -31.65 29.99 -29.29
N ALA A 451 -32.51 29.93 -30.29
CA ALA A 451 -32.95 28.72 -30.97
C ALA A 451 -31.83 28.11 -31.82
N LEU A 452 -31.63 26.79 -31.69
CA LEU A 452 -30.97 25.95 -32.70
C LEU A 452 -32.06 25.29 -33.54
N ALA A 453 -31.87 25.30 -34.86
CA ALA A 453 -32.81 24.82 -35.87
C ALA A 453 -33.09 23.30 -35.76
N PRO A 454 -34.25 22.81 -36.22
CA PRO A 454 -34.55 21.39 -36.23
C PRO A 454 -33.68 20.66 -37.27
N GLY A 455 -32.78 19.80 -36.78
CA GLY A 455 -32.03 18.85 -37.58
C GLY A 455 -32.92 17.71 -38.07
N ARG A 456 -32.70 17.29 -39.31
CA ARG A 456 -33.42 16.26 -40.07
C ARG A 456 -33.62 14.96 -39.28
N GLU A 457 -34.86 14.48 -39.27
CA GLU A 457 -35.18 13.08 -38.94
C GLU A 457 -34.58 12.16 -40.02
N HIS A 458 -33.64 11.31 -39.63
CA HIS A 458 -33.29 10.11 -40.39
C HIS A 458 -33.93 8.91 -39.69
N ALA A 459 -34.99 8.39 -40.29
CA ALA A 459 -35.56 7.10 -39.95
C ALA A 459 -34.51 6.00 -40.24
N PHE A 460 -34.04 5.31 -39.20
CA PHE A 460 -33.22 4.10 -39.37
C PHE A 460 -34.16 2.89 -39.45
N ALA A 461 -34.11 2.22 -40.59
CA ALA A 461 -34.76 0.93 -40.81
C ALA A 461 -34.08 -0.14 -39.95
N ALA A 462 -34.87 -0.85 -39.16
CA ALA A 462 -34.48 -2.07 -38.49
C ALA A 462 -34.26 -3.17 -39.53
N THR A 463 -33.04 -3.69 -39.63
CA THR A 463 -32.65 -5.11 -39.86
C THR A 463 -31.21 -5.16 -40.37
N SER A 464 -30.24 -5.38 -39.48
CA SER A 464 -28.96 -5.97 -39.84
C SER A 464 -28.47 -6.85 -38.70
N THR A 465 -28.80 -8.14 -38.76
CA THR A 465 -28.15 -9.19 -37.98
C THR A 465 -26.65 -9.16 -38.25
N PHE A 466 -25.85 -9.21 -37.19
CA PHE A 466 -24.40 -9.14 -37.24
C PHE A 466 -23.84 -10.37 -37.99
N SER A 467 -23.49 -10.23 -39.28
CA SER A 467 -23.11 -11.40 -40.11
C SER A 467 -21.61 -11.49 -40.43
N ASP A 468 -20.75 -10.74 -39.74
CA ASP A 468 -19.30 -10.87 -39.92
C ASP A 468 -18.54 -11.09 -38.59
N PRO A 469 -18.27 -12.35 -38.23
CA PRO A 469 -17.43 -12.72 -37.09
C PRO A 469 -16.02 -12.12 -37.14
N GLN A 470 -15.47 -11.79 -38.32
CA GLN A 470 -14.13 -11.22 -38.45
C GLN A 470 -14.06 -9.78 -37.93
N SER A 471 -15.13 -9.00 -38.10
CA SER A 471 -15.23 -7.64 -37.54
C SER A 471 -15.30 -7.65 -36.00
N CYS A 472 -15.97 -8.64 -35.40
CA CYS A 472 -15.96 -8.86 -33.95
C CYS A 472 -14.60 -9.32 -33.42
N GLU A 473 -13.93 -10.23 -34.12
CA GLU A 473 -12.55 -10.64 -33.81
C GLU A 473 -11.60 -9.44 -33.86
N HIS A 474 -11.73 -8.56 -34.86
CA HIS A 474 -10.92 -7.35 -34.97
C HIS A 474 -11.16 -6.36 -33.82
N VAL A 475 -12.39 -6.24 -33.34
CA VAL A 475 -12.71 -5.47 -32.13
C VAL A 475 -12.11 -6.12 -30.88
N ILE A 476 -12.18 -7.44 -30.76
CA ILE A 476 -11.52 -8.15 -29.66
C ILE A 476 -10.00 -8.00 -29.73
N GLU A 477 -9.42 -8.01 -30.92
CA GLU A 477 -7.99 -7.78 -31.14
C GLU A 477 -7.60 -6.32 -30.83
N LEU A 478 -8.44 -5.35 -31.21
CA LEU A 478 -8.35 -3.95 -30.80
C LEU A 478 -8.44 -3.81 -29.27
N LEU A 479 -9.43 -4.42 -28.62
CA LEU A 479 -9.58 -4.46 -27.15
C LEU A 479 -8.40 -5.14 -26.45
N ARG A 480 -7.80 -6.17 -27.07
CA ARG A 480 -6.56 -6.83 -26.61
C ARG A 480 -5.32 -5.94 -26.81
N SER A 481 -5.33 -5.06 -27.81
CA SER A 481 -4.26 -4.12 -28.15
C SER A 481 -4.39 -2.75 -27.47
N CYS A 482 -5.59 -2.38 -27.02
CA CYS A 482 -5.83 -1.30 -26.09
C CYS A 482 -5.01 -1.57 -24.83
N LYS A 483 -4.24 -0.58 -24.36
CA LYS A 483 -3.40 -0.74 -23.17
C LYS A 483 -4.25 -1.23 -22.01
N GLN A 484 -3.91 -2.40 -21.43
CA GLN A 484 -4.46 -2.91 -20.17
C GLN A 484 -4.33 -1.92 -19.00
N PRO A 485 -5.15 -2.01 -17.93
CA PRO A 485 -5.35 -0.88 -17.06
C PRO A 485 -4.44 -1.12 -15.91
N THR A 486 -3.50 -0.22 -15.72
CA THR A 486 -2.70 -0.23 -14.51
C THR A 486 -3.61 -0.02 -13.29
N ALA A 487 -3.38 -0.82 -12.25
CA ALA A 487 -3.98 -0.66 -10.93
C ALA A 487 -3.85 0.80 -10.41
N PRO A 488 -4.64 1.24 -9.42
CA PRO A 488 -4.77 2.66 -9.04
C PRO A 488 -3.50 3.38 -8.52
N ASN A 489 -2.31 2.78 -8.61
CA ASN A 489 -1.11 3.24 -7.90
C ASN A 489 0.16 3.29 -8.77
N ILE A 490 0.09 3.79 -10.00
CA ILE A 490 1.30 4.18 -10.75
C ILE A 490 1.22 5.66 -11.15
N LEU A 491 2.09 6.46 -10.54
CA LEU A 491 2.37 7.84 -10.92
C LEU A 491 3.35 7.83 -12.11
N LEU A 492 3.01 8.52 -13.21
CA LEU A 492 4.02 9.08 -14.11
C LEU A 492 3.76 10.58 -14.27
N ALA A 493 4.74 11.37 -13.82
CA ALA A 493 5.00 12.72 -14.29
C ALA A 493 5.39 12.65 -15.78
N SER A 494 5.12 13.60 -16.68
CA SER A 494 4.70 14.99 -16.58
C SER A 494 4.08 15.40 -17.92
N SER A 495 2.81 15.79 -17.94
CA SER A 495 2.28 16.89 -18.76
C SER A 495 0.80 17.08 -18.41
N SER A 496 0.37 18.32 -18.52
CA SER A 496 -0.93 18.86 -18.13
C SER A 496 -2.13 18.01 -18.60
N ASN A 497 -3.11 17.88 -17.69
CA ASN A 497 -4.50 17.43 -17.86
C ASN A 497 -4.80 15.96 -17.54
N GLY A 498 -4.93 15.70 -16.24
CA GLY A 498 -6.15 15.12 -15.66
C GLY A 498 -6.54 13.69 -16.03
N TRP A 499 -6.28 12.76 -15.10
CA TRP A 499 -7.16 11.66 -14.65
C TRP A 499 -7.83 10.72 -15.68
N ARG A 500 -7.41 10.72 -16.96
CA ARG A 500 -8.27 10.20 -18.05
C ARG A 500 -8.21 8.70 -18.38
N ASP A 501 -7.18 7.92 -18.05
CA ASP A 501 -7.03 6.59 -18.68
C ASP A 501 -6.70 5.46 -17.68
N ASN A 502 -7.69 4.71 -17.20
CA ASN A 502 -7.46 3.57 -16.30
C ASN A 502 -8.39 2.37 -16.56
N TYR A 503 -8.80 2.08 -17.81
CA TYR A 503 -9.80 1.02 -18.01
C TYR A 503 -9.91 0.20 -19.30
N PHE A 504 -8.92 0.23 -20.18
CA PHE A 504 -8.65 -1.00 -20.90
C PHE A 504 -7.65 -1.77 -20.13
#